data_AF-G8JVN4-F1
#
_entry.id   AF-G8JVN4-F1
#
_cell.length_a   1.000
_cell.length_b   1.000
_cell.length_c   1.000
_cell.angle_alpha   90.00
_cell.angle_beta   90.00
_cell.angle_gamma   90.00
#
_symmetry.space_group_name_H-M   'P 1'
#
loop_
_entity.id
_entity.type
_entity.pdbx_description
1 polymer ?
#
loop_
_entity_poly.entity_id
_entity_poly.type
_entity_poly.pdbx_seq_one_letter_code
_entity_poly.pdbx_strand_id
1 'polypeptide(L)'
;MLFTHFHVLVRWFCSKQVNNGINLLFLIGARLLSTPAPEDPKVKASAILNALPGNSALSKTGILATSAAAALYAISNELYVIDAETILVGTFAGVCVLIAKLLAPLYKDFADNRIKHVSNILNSSRTKHVDAVKSRIDSVSELKNVTTTTKVLFDVSKETLELEAKAFELKQQVELAAEAKSVLDSWVRYEASVRQMQQQQLTESVIAKVKTELVNPKFQERVLQQSVADVEKLLANLK
;
A
#
# COMPACT_ATOMS: atom_id res chain seq x y z
N MET A 1 -44.99 10.67 29.40
CA MET A 1 -44.98 10.10 28.04
C MET A 1 -44.10 8.85 27.87
N LEU A 2 -43.16 8.55 28.78
CA LEU A 2 -42.31 7.33 28.67
C LEU A 2 -42.94 6.03 29.21
N PHE A 3 -43.95 6.11 30.08
CA PHE A 3 -44.50 4.91 30.74
C PHE A 3 -45.45 4.08 29.86
N THR A 4 -46.15 4.73 28.91
CA THR A 4 -47.07 4.04 27.99
C THR A 4 -46.34 3.31 26.87
N HIS A 5 -45.20 3.82 26.40
CA HIS A 5 -44.39 3.16 25.37
C HIS A 5 -43.68 1.90 25.88
N PHE A 6 -43.24 1.89 27.14
CA PHE A 6 -42.59 0.72 27.73
C PHE A 6 -43.56 -0.46 27.92
N HIS A 7 -44.81 -0.16 28.32
CA HIS A 7 -45.84 -1.19 28.51
C HIS A 7 -46.28 -1.83 27.17
N VAL A 8 -46.31 -1.07 26.08
CA VAL A 8 -46.61 -1.58 24.73
C VAL A 8 -45.46 -2.46 24.22
N LEU A 9 -44.20 -2.08 24.47
CA LEU A 9 -43.04 -2.85 24.04
C LEU A 9 -42.92 -4.19 24.78
N VAL A 10 -43.18 -4.20 26.09
CA VAL A 10 -43.18 -5.43 26.90
C VAL A 10 -44.32 -6.36 26.49
N ARG A 11 -45.51 -5.82 26.21
CA ARG A 11 -46.66 -6.61 25.73
C ARG A 11 -46.44 -7.18 24.33
N TRP A 12 -45.74 -6.45 23.46
CA TRP A 12 -45.33 -6.93 22.13
C TRP A 12 -44.25 -8.02 22.22
N PHE A 13 -43.26 -7.85 23.10
CA PHE A 13 -42.19 -8.83 23.30
C PHE A 13 -42.71 -10.13 23.94
N CYS A 14 -43.60 -10.02 24.93
CA CYS A 14 -44.23 -11.17 25.60
C CYS A 14 -45.18 -11.93 24.65
N SER A 15 -45.93 -11.22 23.80
CA SER A 15 -46.76 -11.85 22.76
C SER A 15 -45.93 -12.59 21.70
N LYS A 16 -44.71 -12.11 21.38
CA LYS A 16 -43.81 -12.77 20.41
C LYS A 16 -43.16 -14.04 20.99
N GLN A 17 -42.79 -14.02 22.28
CA GLN A 17 -42.20 -15.16 22.98
C GLN A 17 -43.22 -16.29 23.22
N VAL A 18 -44.44 -15.96 23.66
CA VAL A 18 -45.51 -16.96 23.86
C VAL A 18 -45.95 -17.59 22.54
N ASN A 19 -46.06 -16.82 21.46
CA ASN A 19 -46.44 -17.36 20.15
C ASN A 19 -45.34 -18.24 19.54
N ASN A 20 -44.05 -17.97 19.81
CA ASN A 20 -42.94 -18.82 19.38
C ASN A 20 -42.81 -20.12 20.20
N GLY A 21 -43.09 -20.07 21.52
CA GLY A 21 -43.06 -21.24 22.39
C GLY A 21 -44.20 -22.25 22.13
N ILE A 22 -45.41 -21.74 21.84
CA ILE A 22 -46.57 -22.58 21.48
C ILE A 22 -46.34 -23.25 20.10
N ASN A 23 -45.73 -22.54 19.14
CA ASN A 23 -45.35 -23.13 17.86
C ASN A 23 -44.25 -24.19 18.00
N LEU A 24 -43.32 -24.06 18.94
CA LEU A 24 -42.25 -25.04 19.17
C LEU A 24 -42.78 -26.37 19.74
N LEU A 25 -43.75 -26.30 20.66
CA LEU A 25 -44.42 -27.48 21.23
C LEU A 25 -45.31 -28.19 20.21
N PHE A 26 -45.97 -27.46 19.31
CA PHE A 26 -46.77 -28.05 18.22
C PHE A 26 -45.89 -28.65 17.11
N LEU A 27 -44.72 -28.08 16.83
CA LEU A 27 -43.81 -28.54 15.77
C LEU A 27 -43.15 -29.90 16.05
N ILE A 28 -42.90 -30.23 17.32
CA ILE A 28 -42.25 -31.49 17.69
C ILE A 28 -43.23 -32.66 17.59
N GLY A 29 -44.50 -32.46 17.97
CA GLY A 29 -45.57 -33.46 17.82
C GLY A 29 -45.95 -33.74 16.36
N ALA A 30 -45.90 -32.73 15.48
CA ALA A 30 -46.31 -32.87 14.08
C ALA A 30 -45.31 -33.63 13.18
N ARG A 31 -44.01 -33.66 13.52
CA ARG A 31 -42.99 -34.34 12.68
C ARG A 31 -42.99 -35.87 12.81
N LEU A 32 -43.54 -36.41 13.89
CA LEU A 32 -43.66 -37.86 14.07
C LEU A 32 -44.87 -38.47 13.33
N LEU A 33 -45.79 -37.63 12.83
CA LEU A 33 -46.99 -38.05 12.09
C LEU A 33 -47.04 -37.56 10.63
N SER A 34 -45.97 -36.97 10.10
CA SER A 34 -45.91 -36.64 8.67
C SER A 34 -45.47 -37.88 7.87
N THR A 35 -46.44 -38.65 7.39
CA THR A 35 -46.22 -39.36 6.12
C THR A 35 -45.90 -38.29 5.07
N PRO A 36 -44.82 -38.41 4.27
CA PRO A 36 -44.67 -37.55 3.10
C PRO A 36 -45.93 -37.71 2.24
N ALA A 37 -46.29 -36.65 1.52
CA ALA A 37 -47.36 -36.66 0.52
C ALA A 37 -47.32 -37.96 -0.30
N PRO A 38 -48.46 -38.51 -0.74
CA PRO A 38 -48.47 -39.76 -1.49
C PRO A 38 -47.79 -39.55 -2.85
N GLU A 39 -46.46 -39.64 -2.87
CA GLU A 39 -45.68 -39.73 -4.11
C GLU A 39 -46.12 -40.99 -4.84
N ASP A 40 -46.19 -40.92 -6.17
CA ASP A 40 -46.57 -42.04 -7.01
C ASP A 40 -45.81 -43.32 -6.59
N PRO A 41 -46.51 -44.42 -6.30
CA PRO A 41 -45.89 -45.64 -5.79
C PRO A 41 -44.81 -46.19 -6.74
N LYS A 42 -44.92 -45.88 -8.04
CA LYS A 42 -43.94 -46.19 -9.08
C LYS A 42 -42.59 -45.49 -8.86
N VAL A 43 -42.60 -44.26 -8.34
CA VAL A 43 -41.39 -43.46 -8.11
C VAL A 43 -40.64 -43.97 -6.87
N LYS A 44 -41.36 -44.28 -5.79
CA LYS A 44 -40.76 -44.88 -4.58
C LYS A 44 -40.21 -46.29 -4.85
N ALA A 45 -40.94 -47.12 -5.60
CA ALA A 45 -40.47 -48.44 -5.97
C ALA A 45 -39.19 -48.38 -6.81
N SER A 46 -39.11 -47.44 -7.75
CA SER A 46 -37.91 -47.18 -8.56
C SER A 46 -36.72 -46.72 -7.69
N ALA A 47 -36.96 -45.86 -6.69
CA ALA A 47 -35.91 -45.43 -5.76
C ALA A 47 -35.35 -46.58 -4.91
N ILE A 48 -36.22 -47.48 -4.43
CA ILE A 48 -35.81 -48.69 -3.68
C ILE A 48 -35.01 -49.63 -4.57
N LEU A 49 -35.46 -49.84 -5.82
CA LEU A 49 -34.76 -50.68 -6.80
C LEU A 49 -33.37 -50.12 -7.12
N ASN A 50 -33.25 -48.79 -7.21
CA ASN A 50 -31.98 -48.11 -7.49
C ASN A 50 -30.99 -48.13 -6.32
N ALA A 51 -31.49 -48.15 -5.07
CA ALA A 51 -30.66 -48.22 -3.86
C ALA A 51 -30.00 -49.60 -3.62
N LEU A 52 -30.49 -50.66 -4.28
CA LEU A 52 -29.92 -52.00 -4.17
C LEU A 52 -28.61 -52.15 -4.98
N PRO A 53 -27.60 -52.84 -4.44
CA PRO A 53 -26.35 -53.08 -5.14
C PRO A 53 -26.59 -53.96 -6.37
N GLY A 54 -26.10 -53.53 -7.54
CA GLY A 54 -26.23 -54.25 -8.81
C GLY A 54 -26.50 -53.31 -9.98
N ASN A 55 -25.84 -53.53 -11.11
CA ASN A 55 -25.91 -52.65 -12.30
C ASN A 55 -26.93 -53.12 -13.37
N SER A 56 -27.64 -54.22 -13.15
CA SER A 56 -28.63 -54.76 -14.11
C SER A 56 -30.02 -54.92 -13.48
N ALA A 57 -31.06 -54.64 -14.28
CA ALA A 57 -32.45 -54.74 -13.83
C ALA A 57 -32.81 -56.14 -13.34
N LEU A 58 -32.24 -57.19 -13.96
CA LEU A 58 -32.42 -58.59 -13.57
C LEU A 58 -31.77 -58.90 -12.21
N SER A 59 -30.61 -58.30 -11.90
CA SER A 59 -29.97 -58.50 -10.59
C SER A 59 -30.77 -57.79 -9.49
N LYS A 60 -31.29 -56.59 -9.75
CA LYS A 60 -32.09 -55.82 -8.79
C LYS A 60 -33.43 -56.50 -8.47
N THR A 61 -34.14 -57.01 -9.48
CA THR A 61 -35.37 -57.79 -9.26
C THR A 61 -35.08 -59.18 -8.72
N GLY A 62 -33.97 -59.79 -9.15
CA GLY A 62 -33.51 -61.09 -8.67
C GLY A 62 -33.22 -61.10 -7.18
N ILE A 63 -32.48 -60.14 -6.64
CA ILE A 63 -32.17 -60.05 -5.20
C ILE A 63 -33.44 -59.86 -4.37
N LEU A 64 -34.37 -59.00 -4.81
CA LEU A 64 -35.63 -58.80 -4.11
C LEU A 64 -36.52 -60.05 -4.17
N ALA A 65 -36.64 -60.68 -5.34
CA ALA A 65 -37.44 -61.88 -5.50
C ALA A 65 -36.88 -63.07 -4.71
N THR A 66 -35.56 -63.26 -4.71
CA THR A 66 -34.93 -64.35 -3.96
C THR A 66 -34.96 -64.11 -2.47
N SER A 67 -34.72 -62.88 -1.99
CA SER A 67 -34.83 -62.55 -0.56
C SER A 67 -36.26 -62.69 -0.05
N ALA A 68 -37.26 -62.24 -0.82
CA ALA A 68 -38.66 -62.44 -0.48
C ALA A 68 -39.06 -63.93 -0.47
N ALA A 69 -38.64 -64.69 -1.48
CA ALA A 69 -38.89 -66.13 -1.53
C ALA A 69 -38.20 -66.88 -0.37
N ALA A 70 -36.97 -66.50 -0.03
CA ALA A 70 -36.25 -67.06 1.11
C ALA A 70 -36.91 -66.73 2.44
N ALA A 71 -37.43 -65.50 2.61
CA ALA A 71 -38.18 -65.12 3.81
C ALA A 71 -39.48 -65.92 3.96
N LEU A 72 -40.25 -66.07 2.87
CA LEU A 72 -41.45 -66.91 2.86
C LEU A 72 -41.15 -68.38 3.14
N TYR A 73 -40.06 -68.90 2.58
CA TYR A 73 -39.59 -70.26 2.83
C TYR A 73 -39.17 -70.46 4.29
N ALA A 74 -38.47 -69.48 4.89
CA ALA A 74 -38.08 -69.53 6.30
C ALA A 74 -39.28 -69.51 7.25
N ILE A 75 -40.32 -68.73 6.93
CA ILE A 75 -41.57 -68.71 7.69
C ILE A 75 -42.34 -70.02 7.51
N SER A 76 -42.45 -70.51 6.27
CA SER A 76 -43.22 -71.73 5.96
C SER A 76 -42.65 -73.01 6.56
N ASN A 77 -41.33 -73.06 6.79
CA ASN A 77 -40.66 -74.20 7.42
C ASN A 77 -40.40 -74.00 8.92
N GLU A 78 -40.96 -72.95 9.54
CA GLU A 78 -40.74 -72.59 10.95
C GLU A 78 -39.25 -72.45 11.32
N LEU A 79 -38.39 -72.12 10.36
CA LEU A 79 -36.95 -71.98 10.58
C LEU A 79 -36.64 -70.82 11.54
N TYR A 80 -37.58 -69.87 11.66
CA TYR A 80 -37.56 -68.79 12.64
C TYR A 80 -38.75 -68.90 13.60
N VAL A 81 -38.50 -69.34 14.83
CA VAL A 81 -39.50 -69.43 15.91
C VAL A 81 -39.58 -68.10 16.65
N ILE A 82 -40.79 -67.57 16.82
CA ILE A 82 -41.03 -66.35 17.59
C ILE A 82 -40.97 -66.70 19.08
N ASP A 83 -39.82 -66.41 19.70
CA ASP A 83 -39.58 -66.58 21.14
C ASP A 83 -39.29 -65.22 21.82
N ALA A 84 -39.13 -65.22 23.15
CA ALA A 84 -38.83 -64.02 23.96
C ALA A 84 -37.57 -63.26 23.50
N GLU A 85 -36.67 -63.88 22.75
CA GLU A 85 -35.50 -63.21 22.19
C GLU A 85 -35.84 -62.33 20.96
N THR A 86 -36.95 -62.57 20.26
CA THR A 86 -37.30 -61.78 19.07
C THR A 86 -37.73 -60.36 19.42
N ILE A 87 -38.32 -60.15 20.60
CA ILE A 87 -38.63 -58.80 21.12
C ILE A 87 -37.36 -58.05 21.52
N LEU A 88 -36.33 -58.75 22.01
CA LEU A 88 -35.01 -58.17 22.26
C LEU A 88 -34.33 -57.74 20.95
N VAL A 89 -34.36 -58.60 19.92
CA VAL A 89 -33.82 -58.25 18.59
C VAL A 89 -34.58 -57.08 17.97
N GLY A 90 -35.91 -57.05 18.05
CA GLY A 90 -36.73 -55.96 17.52
C GLY A 90 -36.44 -54.61 18.18
N THR A 91 -36.32 -54.59 19.51
CA THR A 91 -35.99 -53.35 20.25
C THR A 91 -34.55 -52.91 20.01
N PHE A 92 -33.58 -53.83 19.97
CA PHE A 92 -32.19 -53.54 19.61
C PHE A 92 -32.08 -52.97 18.18
N ALA A 93 -32.75 -53.57 17.21
CA ALA A 93 -32.79 -53.07 15.84
C ALA A 93 -33.42 -51.67 15.77
N GLY A 94 -34.51 -51.43 16.51
CA GLY A 94 -35.13 -50.11 16.62
C GLY A 94 -34.18 -49.06 17.19
N VAL A 95 -33.47 -49.38 18.28
CA VAL A 95 -32.46 -48.50 18.87
C VAL A 95 -31.31 -48.24 17.90
N CYS A 96 -30.80 -49.26 17.21
CA CYS A 96 -29.76 -49.12 16.20
C CYS A 96 -30.17 -48.18 15.06
N VAL A 97 -31.42 -48.26 14.57
CA VAL A 97 -31.93 -47.35 13.53
C VAL A 97 -32.02 -45.91 14.05
N LEU A 98 -32.45 -45.72 15.30
CA LEU A 98 -32.49 -44.39 15.92
C LEU A 98 -31.08 -43.80 16.11
N ILE A 99 -30.13 -44.61 16.57
CA ILE A 99 -28.72 -44.22 16.70
C ILE A 99 -28.14 -43.86 15.32
N ALA A 100 -28.39 -44.68 14.30
CA ALA A 100 -27.92 -44.42 12.95
C ALA A 100 -28.48 -43.10 12.38
N LYS A 101 -29.72 -42.73 12.71
CA LYS A 101 -30.31 -41.47 12.23
C LYS A 101 -29.92 -40.25 13.05
N LEU A 102 -29.72 -40.37 14.36
CA LEU A 102 -29.49 -39.23 15.24
C LEU A 102 -28.01 -39.03 15.57
N LEU A 103 -27.29 -40.09 15.90
CA LEU A 103 -25.89 -40.02 16.34
C LEU A 103 -24.91 -40.01 15.16
N ALA A 104 -25.21 -40.68 14.04
CA ALA A 104 -24.32 -40.68 12.88
C ALA A 104 -24.06 -39.27 12.30
N PRO A 105 -25.09 -38.41 12.05
CA PRO A 105 -24.82 -37.06 11.56
C PRO A 105 -24.08 -36.20 12.59
N LEU A 106 -24.41 -36.33 13.89
CA LEU A 106 -23.73 -35.59 14.96
C LEU A 106 -22.25 -35.97 15.08
N TYR A 107 -21.94 -37.27 15.02
CA TYR A 107 -20.56 -37.75 15.06
C TYR A 107 -19.78 -37.33 13.81
N LYS A 108 -20.43 -37.36 12.63
CA LYS A 108 -19.83 -36.90 11.38
C LYS A 108 -19.44 -35.42 11.46
N ASP A 109 -20.33 -34.54 11.88
CA ASP A 109 -20.04 -33.11 11.99
C ASP A 109 -18.93 -32.82 13.00
N PHE A 110 -18.91 -33.55 14.13
CA PHE A 110 -17.85 -33.47 15.13
C PHE A 110 -16.50 -33.92 14.55
N ALA A 111 -16.47 -35.06 13.85
CA ALA A 111 -15.27 -35.60 13.22
C ALA A 111 -14.74 -34.65 12.13
N ASP A 112 -15.61 -34.14 11.26
CA ASP A 112 -15.26 -33.20 10.19
C ASP A 112 -14.69 -31.90 10.77
N ASN A 113 -15.28 -31.37 11.85
CA ASN A 113 -14.76 -30.18 12.53
C ASN A 113 -13.35 -30.44 13.10
N ARG A 114 -13.12 -31.62 13.70
CA ARG A 114 -11.81 -31.96 14.26
C ARG A 114 -10.74 -32.13 13.19
N ILE A 115 -11.09 -32.79 12.08
CA ILE A 115 -10.20 -32.94 10.92
C ILE A 115 -9.85 -31.57 10.33
N LYS A 116 -10.85 -30.69 10.14
CA LYS A 116 -10.63 -29.32 9.65
C LYS A 116 -9.73 -28.52 10.58
N HIS A 117 -9.95 -28.59 11.89
CA HIS A 117 -9.12 -27.89 12.87
C HIS A 117 -7.65 -28.34 12.81
N VAL A 118 -7.39 -29.65 12.75
CA VAL A 118 -6.02 -30.18 12.63
C VAL A 118 -5.38 -29.77 11.31
N SER A 119 -6.11 -29.89 10.19
CA SER A 119 -5.63 -29.46 8.87
C SER A 119 -5.30 -27.97 8.83
N ASN A 120 -6.16 -27.12 9.40
CA ASN A 120 -5.95 -25.67 9.48
C ASN A 120 -4.73 -25.30 10.31
N ILE A 121 -4.51 -25.95 11.47
CA ILE A 121 -3.31 -25.73 12.26
C ILE A 121 -2.05 -26.13 11.47
N LEU A 122 -2.08 -27.28 10.81
CA LEU A 122 -0.92 -27.78 10.08
C LEU A 122 -0.57 -26.88 8.89
N ASN A 123 -1.58 -26.39 8.16
CA ASN A 123 -1.39 -25.46 7.06
C ASN A 123 -0.94 -24.07 7.56
N SER A 124 -1.56 -23.54 8.62
CA SER A 124 -1.14 -22.27 9.23
C SER A 124 0.27 -22.33 9.80
N SER A 125 0.68 -23.47 10.38
CA SER A 125 2.05 -23.65 10.86
C SER A 125 3.05 -23.64 9.72
N ARG A 126 2.74 -24.30 8.59
CA ARG A 126 3.62 -24.28 7.40
C ARG A 126 3.78 -22.87 6.84
N THR A 127 2.69 -22.12 6.68
CA THR A 127 2.78 -20.73 6.18
C THR A 127 3.57 -19.86 7.14
N LYS A 128 3.30 -19.92 8.44
CA LYS A 128 4.06 -19.17 9.47
C LYS A 128 5.55 -19.50 9.47
N HIS A 129 5.93 -20.77 9.29
CA HIS A 129 7.35 -21.15 9.19
C HIS A 129 8.00 -20.57 7.93
N VAL A 130 7.33 -20.65 6.77
CA VAL A 130 7.84 -20.06 5.52
C VAL A 130 7.99 -18.54 5.66
N ASP A 131 7.01 -17.86 6.26
CA ASP A 131 7.04 -16.42 6.46
C ASP A 131 8.12 -15.99 7.45
N ALA A 132 8.31 -16.75 8.54
CA ALA A 132 9.41 -16.51 9.48
C ALA A 132 10.77 -16.69 8.80
N VAL A 133 10.95 -17.72 7.96
CA VAL A 133 12.19 -17.93 7.21
C VAL A 133 12.43 -16.79 6.22
N LYS A 134 11.40 -16.35 5.49
CA LYS A 134 11.49 -15.18 4.59
C LYS A 134 11.92 -13.92 5.35
N SER A 135 11.27 -13.62 6.47
CA SER A 135 11.63 -12.46 7.31
C SER A 135 13.09 -12.51 7.79
N ARG A 136 13.61 -13.71 8.09
CA ARG A 136 15.03 -13.89 8.42
C ARG A 136 15.95 -13.70 7.22
N ILE A 137 15.56 -14.15 6.03
CA ILE A 137 16.31 -13.91 4.79
C ILE A 137 16.39 -12.40 4.50
N ASP A 138 15.28 -11.68 4.64
CA ASP A 138 15.24 -10.23 4.41
C ASP A 138 16.16 -9.50 5.40
N SER A 139 16.09 -9.86 6.69
CA SER A 139 16.96 -9.29 7.73
C SER A 139 18.45 -9.55 7.43
N VAL A 140 18.81 -10.74 6.93
CA VAL A 140 20.21 -11.08 6.59
C VAL A 140 20.64 -10.41 5.27
N SER A 141 19.71 -10.19 4.34
CA SER A 141 19.95 -9.48 3.08
C SER A 141 20.33 -8.02 3.33
N GLU A 142 19.66 -7.35 4.27
CA GLU A 142 20.02 -5.98 4.70
C GLU A 142 21.46 -5.90 5.23
N LEU A 143 21.89 -6.91 5.99
CA LEU A 143 23.26 -7.00 6.51
C LEU A 143 24.32 -7.18 5.41
N LYS A 144 23.96 -7.62 4.20
CA LYS A 144 24.92 -7.69 3.09
C LYS A 144 25.36 -6.30 2.61
N ASN A 145 24.48 -5.30 2.73
CA ASN A 145 24.71 -3.94 2.24
C ASN A 145 25.54 -3.08 3.20
N VAL A 146 25.70 -3.46 4.46
CA VAL A 146 26.45 -2.63 5.43
C VAL A 146 27.93 -2.52 5.08
N THR A 147 28.53 -3.56 4.50
CA THR A 147 29.94 -3.54 4.09
C THR A 147 30.18 -2.60 2.91
N THR A 148 29.25 -2.55 1.94
CA THR A 148 29.35 -1.61 0.81
C THR A 148 29.10 -0.18 1.26
N THR A 149 28.06 0.06 2.06
CA THR A 149 27.78 1.39 2.62
C THR A 149 28.93 1.90 3.49
N THR A 150 29.58 1.04 4.27
CA THR A 150 30.74 1.44 5.09
C THR A 150 31.93 1.87 4.22
N LYS A 151 32.21 1.16 3.12
CA LYS A 151 33.26 1.57 2.17
C LYS A 151 32.94 2.93 1.54
N VAL A 152 31.71 3.10 1.08
CA VAL A 152 31.23 4.38 0.53
C VAL A 152 31.38 5.52 1.54
N LEU A 153 31.11 5.28 2.83
CA LEU A 153 31.27 6.31 3.86
C LEU A 153 32.74 6.75 4.03
N PHE A 154 33.69 5.81 3.95
CA PHE A 154 35.12 6.13 3.96
C PHE A 154 35.58 6.84 2.68
N ASP A 155 35.06 6.44 1.52
CA ASP A 155 35.40 7.08 0.26
C ASP A 155 34.87 8.52 0.20
N VAL A 156 33.61 8.75 0.61
CA VAL A 156 33.02 10.09 0.75
C VAL A 156 33.83 10.95 1.73
N SER A 157 34.28 10.38 2.85
CA SER A 157 35.12 11.11 3.80
C SER A 157 36.46 11.54 3.20
N LYS A 158 37.09 10.68 2.38
CA LYS A 158 38.34 11.01 1.68
C LYS A 158 38.11 12.05 0.58
N GLU A 159 37.10 11.87 -0.25
CA GLU A 159 36.74 12.83 -1.31
C GLU A 159 36.43 14.21 -0.73
N THR A 160 35.75 14.28 0.42
CA THR A 160 35.47 15.54 1.13
C THR A 160 36.76 16.25 1.53
N LEU A 161 37.72 15.53 2.12
CA LEU A 161 39.02 16.10 2.51
C LEU A 161 39.83 16.59 1.31
N GLU A 162 39.83 15.84 0.20
CA GLU A 162 40.51 16.26 -1.03
C GLU A 162 39.87 17.51 -1.65
N LEU A 163 38.55 17.59 -1.67
CA LEU A 163 37.82 18.74 -2.18
C LEU A 163 38.01 19.98 -1.29
N GLU A 164 38.03 19.81 0.04
CA GLU A 164 38.34 20.89 0.97
C GLU A 164 39.75 21.42 0.79
N ALA A 165 40.75 20.54 0.62
CA ALA A 165 42.13 20.95 0.35
C ALA A 165 42.26 21.74 -0.95
N LYS A 166 41.66 21.25 -2.06
CA LYS A 166 41.64 21.95 -3.36
C LYS A 166 40.92 23.30 -3.27
N ALA A 167 39.79 23.34 -2.55
CA ALA A 167 39.04 24.58 -2.34
C ALA A 167 39.85 25.60 -1.51
N PHE A 168 40.64 25.14 -0.54
CA PHE A 168 41.49 26.01 0.27
C PHE A 168 42.66 26.58 -0.55
N GLU A 169 43.32 25.76 -1.37
CA GLU A 169 44.38 26.21 -2.27
C GLU A 169 43.86 27.26 -3.27
N LEU A 170 42.73 26.99 -3.92
CA LEU A 170 42.11 27.93 -4.87
C LEU A 170 41.70 29.24 -4.18
N LYS A 171 41.18 29.17 -2.95
CA LYS A 171 40.85 30.36 -2.16
C LYS A 171 42.10 31.21 -1.87
N GLN A 172 43.19 30.60 -1.45
CA GLN A 172 44.45 31.31 -1.21
C GLN A 172 44.99 32.00 -2.48
N GLN A 173 44.94 31.30 -3.63
CA GLN A 173 45.36 31.88 -4.90
C GLN A 173 44.49 33.08 -5.31
N VAL A 174 43.17 32.98 -5.13
CA VAL A 174 42.23 34.06 -5.43
C VAL A 174 42.39 35.24 -4.48
N GLU A 175 42.60 34.98 -3.19
CA GLU A 175 42.83 36.02 -2.18
C GLU A 175 44.11 36.81 -2.46
N LEU A 176 45.22 36.12 -2.75
CA LEU A 176 46.48 36.76 -3.13
C LEU A 176 46.34 37.57 -4.42
N ALA A 177 45.66 37.02 -5.44
CA ALA A 177 45.39 37.74 -6.69
C ALA A 177 44.51 38.99 -6.47
N ALA A 178 43.52 38.91 -5.55
CA ALA A 178 42.65 40.01 -5.20
C ALA A 178 43.40 41.12 -4.44
N GLU A 179 44.28 40.76 -3.49
CA GLU A 179 45.14 41.72 -2.79
C GLU A 179 46.08 42.44 -3.76
N ALA A 180 46.77 41.70 -4.64
CA ALA A 180 47.66 42.26 -5.65
C ALA A 180 46.92 43.21 -6.59
N LYS A 181 45.71 42.84 -7.03
CA LYS A 181 44.84 43.70 -7.83
C LYS A 181 44.42 44.96 -7.07
N SER A 182 44.02 44.84 -5.80
CA SER A 182 43.60 45.99 -5.00
C SER A 182 44.74 46.99 -4.82
N VAL A 183 45.98 46.50 -4.64
CA VAL A 183 47.16 47.36 -4.60
C VAL A 183 47.33 48.06 -5.96
N LEU A 184 47.30 47.33 -7.06
CA LEU A 184 47.44 47.92 -8.41
C LEU A 184 46.36 48.96 -8.72
N ASP A 185 45.10 48.69 -8.39
CA ASP A 185 43.98 49.61 -8.56
C ASP A 185 44.18 50.89 -7.72
N SER A 186 44.78 50.77 -6.52
CA SER A 186 45.12 51.94 -5.70
C SER A 186 46.21 52.81 -6.34
N TRP A 187 47.23 52.19 -6.97
CA TRP A 187 48.27 52.91 -7.71
C TRP A 187 47.70 53.64 -8.93
N VAL A 188 46.86 52.96 -9.71
CA VAL A 188 46.20 53.55 -10.89
C VAL A 188 45.30 54.72 -10.49
N ARG A 189 44.53 54.56 -9.40
CA ARG A 189 43.69 55.65 -8.88
C ARG A 189 44.53 56.84 -8.39
N TYR A 190 45.65 56.58 -7.71
CA TYR A 190 46.58 57.63 -7.29
C TYR A 190 47.18 58.36 -8.50
N GLU A 191 47.64 57.63 -9.52
CA GLU A 191 48.19 58.21 -10.75
C GLU A 191 47.15 59.07 -11.49
N ALA A 192 45.92 58.58 -11.64
CA ALA A 192 44.84 59.34 -12.26
C ALA A 192 44.55 60.64 -11.49
N SER A 193 44.53 60.59 -10.15
CA SER A 193 44.35 61.77 -9.30
C SER A 193 45.50 62.78 -9.45
N VAL A 194 46.75 62.32 -9.51
CA VAL A 194 47.91 63.19 -9.71
C VAL A 194 47.89 63.84 -11.09
N ARG A 195 47.58 63.07 -12.14
CA ARG A 195 47.42 63.60 -13.50
C ARG A 195 46.33 64.67 -13.57
N GLN A 196 45.19 64.45 -12.91
CA GLN A 196 44.10 65.42 -12.86
C GLN A 196 44.50 66.71 -12.11
N MET A 197 45.18 66.60 -10.98
CA MET A 197 45.70 67.78 -10.24
C MET A 197 46.74 68.55 -11.06
N GLN A 198 47.65 67.87 -11.75
CA GLN A 198 48.63 68.50 -12.64
C GLN A 198 47.93 69.22 -13.80
N GLN A 199 46.92 68.61 -14.42
CA GLN A 199 46.13 69.26 -15.47
C GLN A 199 45.40 70.50 -14.97
N GLN A 200 44.84 70.47 -13.76
CA GLN A 200 44.21 71.63 -13.12
C GLN A 200 45.22 72.75 -12.89
N GLN A 201 46.37 72.46 -12.26
CA GLN A 201 47.44 73.44 -12.02
C GLN A 201 47.99 74.05 -13.31
N LEU A 202 48.24 73.22 -14.34
CA LEU A 202 48.68 73.69 -15.64
C LEU A 202 47.62 74.59 -16.28
N THR A 203 46.35 74.20 -16.24
CA THR A 203 45.23 74.98 -16.79
C THR A 203 45.09 76.32 -16.08
N GLU A 204 45.13 76.35 -14.75
CA GLU A 204 45.11 77.59 -13.97
C GLU A 204 46.29 78.49 -14.30
N SER A 205 47.50 77.94 -14.40
CA SER A 205 48.71 78.70 -14.74
C SER A 205 48.66 79.28 -16.16
N VAL A 206 48.12 78.54 -17.13
CA VAL A 206 47.94 78.98 -18.52
C VAL A 206 46.87 80.06 -18.59
N ILE A 207 45.71 79.87 -17.95
CA ILE A 207 44.64 80.87 -17.89
C ILE A 207 45.15 82.17 -17.23
N ALA A 208 45.91 82.07 -16.14
CA ALA A 208 46.50 83.23 -15.48
C ALA A 208 47.50 83.97 -16.38
N LYS A 209 48.40 83.24 -17.06
CA LYS A 209 49.33 83.84 -18.03
C LYS A 209 48.61 84.53 -19.18
N VAL A 210 47.58 83.90 -19.76
CA VAL A 210 46.76 84.48 -20.84
C VAL A 210 46.04 85.75 -20.35
N LYS A 211 45.44 85.73 -19.15
CA LYS A 211 44.80 86.93 -18.57
C LYS A 211 45.79 88.08 -18.37
N THR A 212 47.01 87.81 -17.92
CA THR A 212 48.06 88.84 -17.76
C THR A 212 48.53 89.39 -19.10
N GLU A 213 48.74 88.55 -20.12
CA GLU A 213 49.12 88.99 -21.47
C GLU A 213 48.01 89.82 -22.15
N LEU A 214 46.72 89.51 -21.90
CA LEU A 214 45.60 90.30 -22.42
C LEU A 214 45.54 91.75 -21.88
N VAL A 215 46.08 91.98 -20.67
CA VAL A 215 46.16 93.33 -20.07
C VAL A 215 47.36 94.12 -20.59
N ASN A 216 48.32 93.47 -21.25
CA ASN A 216 49.54 94.10 -21.74
C ASN A 216 49.22 95.03 -22.94
N PRO A 217 49.53 96.34 -22.88
CA PRO A 217 49.18 97.29 -23.94
C PRO A 217 49.84 96.96 -25.29
N LYS A 218 51.04 96.35 -25.27
CA LYS A 218 51.74 95.90 -26.49
C LYS A 218 51.04 94.74 -27.20
N PHE A 219 50.33 93.88 -26.46
CA PHE A 219 49.56 92.79 -27.05
C PHE A 219 48.26 93.30 -27.64
N GLN A 220 47.56 94.23 -26.96
CA GLN A 220 46.34 94.87 -27.46
C GLN A 220 46.58 95.61 -28.78
N GLU A 221 47.68 96.35 -28.90
CA GLU A 221 48.03 97.04 -30.14
C GLU A 221 48.29 96.06 -31.31
N ARG A 222 49.00 94.95 -31.05
CA ARG A 222 49.20 93.90 -32.06
C ARG A 222 47.91 93.19 -32.47
N VAL A 223 47.02 92.91 -31.52
CA VAL A 223 45.71 92.30 -31.82
C VAL A 223 44.85 93.25 -32.64
N LEU A 224 44.85 94.55 -32.34
CA LEU A 224 44.14 95.54 -33.14
C LEU A 224 44.69 95.62 -34.57
N GLN A 225 46.02 95.65 -34.74
CA GLN A 225 46.66 95.63 -36.07
C GLN A 225 46.33 94.35 -36.84
N GLN A 226 46.39 93.18 -36.19
CA GLN A 226 46.01 91.90 -36.81
C GLN A 226 44.53 91.84 -37.17
N SER A 227 43.64 92.35 -36.31
CA SER A 227 42.20 92.41 -36.57
C SER A 227 41.88 93.32 -37.75
N VAL A 228 42.57 94.46 -37.87
CA VAL A 228 42.45 95.35 -39.05
C VAL A 228 42.92 94.64 -40.32
N ALA A 229 44.07 93.97 -40.28
CA ALA A 229 44.59 93.22 -41.41
C ALA A 229 43.67 92.05 -41.85
N ASP A 230 43.04 91.35 -40.90
CA ASP A 230 42.11 90.26 -41.22
C ASP A 230 40.76 90.78 -41.75
N VAL A 231 40.29 91.93 -41.28
CA VAL A 231 39.13 92.62 -41.88
C VAL A 231 39.45 93.11 -43.30
N GLU A 232 40.63 93.69 -43.52
CA GLU A 232 41.09 94.11 -44.85
C GLU A 232 41.17 92.92 -45.83
N LYS A 233 41.65 91.74 -45.38
CA LYS A 233 41.65 90.51 -46.18
C LYS A 233 40.25 89.97 -46.47
N LEU A 234 39.34 89.98 -45.50
CA LEU A 234 37.94 89.56 -45.72
C LEU A 234 37.22 90.49 -46.70
N LEU A 235 37.44 91.81 -46.62
CA LEU A 235 36.89 92.79 -47.55
C LEU A 235 37.51 92.66 -48.95
N ALA A 236 38.80 92.32 -49.06
CA ALA A 236 39.45 92.05 -50.33
C ALA A 236 38.98 90.74 -50.99
N ASN A 237 38.55 89.75 -50.20
CA ASN A 237 38.01 88.48 -50.70
C ASN A 237 36.49 88.51 -50.99
N LEU A 238 35.76 89.54 -50.53
CA LEU A 238 34.32 89.74 -50.75
C LEU A 238 34.01 90.61 -51.99
N LYS A 239 35.00 90.90 -52.82
CA LYS A 239 34.90 91.60 -54.10
C LYS A 239 35.32 90.67 -55.24
#